data_AF-A0A183FZD6-F1
#
_entry.id   AF-A0A183FZD6-F1
#
_cell.length_a   1.000
_cell.length_b   1.000
_cell.length_c   1.000
_cell.angle_alpha   90.00
_cell.angle_beta   90.00
_cell.angle_gamma   90.00
#
_symmetry.space_group_name_H-M   'P 1'
#
loop_
_entity.id
_entity.type
_entity.pdbx_description
1 polymer ?
#
loop_
_entity_poly.entity_id
_entity_poly.type
_entity_poly.pdbx_seq_one_letter_code
_entity_poly.pdbx_strand_id
1 'polypeptide(L)'
;MVEVNSRVSAAWSKWRSLTSVLCDKKIPEKSKIYRAVVRPVAMYGAECWPATREVETRLSVMETKMLRWTVGVTRMDRIRNEVVWQKFGIVPIADKMRKASLAMVRPRSAWKGRSQDRP
;
A
#
# COMPACT_ATOMS: atom_id res chain seq x y z
N MET A 1 2.92 17.70 3.17
CA MET A 1 4.05 16.75 3.30
C MET A 1 4.16 16.09 4.68
N VAL A 2 4.03 16.85 5.78
CA VAL A 2 4.15 16.34 7.16
C VAL A 2 3.21 15.15 7.44
N GLU A 3 1.95 15.23 7.01
CA GLU A 3 0.99 14.15 7.22
C GLU A 3 1.36 12.87 6.47
N VAL A 4 1.78 12.97 5.21
CA VAL A 4 2.22 11.80 4.40
C VAL A 4 3.40 11.11 5.07
N ASN A 5 4.38 11.88 5.57
CA ASN A 5 5.52 11.32 6.28
C ASN A 5 5.11 10.66 7.60
N SER A 6 4.16 11.26 8.33
CA SER A 6 3.59 10.66 9.55
C SER A 6 2.89 9.33 9.24
N ARG A 7 2.09 9.24 8.18
CA ARG A 7 1.43 7.99 7.75
C ARG A 7 2.42 6.94 7.28
N VAL A 8 3.44 7.34 6.52
CA VAL A 8 4.53 6.44 6.10
C VAL A 8 5.23 5.86 7.33
N SER A 9 5.55 6.71 8.32
CA SER A 9 6.18 6.28 9.57
C SER A 9 5.26 5.36 10.40
N ALA A 10 3.96 5.67 10.48
CA ALA A 10 2.97 4.86 11.19
C ALA A 10 2.79 3.48 10.53
N ALA A 11 2.65 3.45 9.19
CA ALA A 11 2.57 2.21 8.42
C ALA A 11 3.85 1.38 8.59
N TRP A 12 5.02 2.04 8.57
CA TRP A 12 6.31 1.40 8.80
C TRP A 12 6.42 0.80 10.19
N SER A 13 6.03 1.53 11.23
CA SER A 13 6.04 1.06 12.61
C SER A 13 5.09 -0.13 12.81
N LYS A 14 3.89 -0.08 12.20
CA LYS A 14 2.92 -1.19 12.28
C LYS A 14 3.38 -2.42 11.51
N TRP A 15 4.02 -2.23 10.36
CA TRP A 15 4.65 -3.33 9.63
C TRP A 15 5.80 -3.95 10.43
N ARG A 16 6.63 -3.12 11.07
CA ARG A 16 7.77 -3.57 11.89
C ARG A 16 7.34 -4.44 13.07
N SER A 17 6.23 -4.10 13.73
CA SER A 17 5.68 -4.96 14.81
C SER A 17 5.09 -6.27 14.30
N LEU A 18 4.63 -6.31 13.04
CA LEU A 18 4.16 -7.53 12.38
C LEU A 18 5.29 -8.29 11.66
N THR A 19 6.52 -7.78 11.67
CA THR A 19 7.62 -8.35 10.88
C THR A 19 8.07 -9.71 11.41
N SER A 20 7.96 -9.98 12.73
CA SER A 20 8.20 -11.31 13.28
C SER A 20 7.28 -12.36 12.63
N VAL A 21 5.99 -12.07 12.56
CA VAL A 21 4.96 -12.92 11.95
C VAL A 21 5.10 -12.96 10.42
N LEU A 22 5.46 -11.84 9.78
CA LEU A 22 5.61 -11.75 8.32
C LEU A 22 6.91 -12.37 7.80
N CYS A 23 7.95 -12.49 8.61
CA CYS A 23 9.22 -13.12 8.23
C CYS A 23 9.18 -14.64 8.34
N ASP A 24 8.20 -15.22 9.02
CA ASP A 24 8.03 -16.67 9.06
C ASP A 24 7.73 -17.24 7.67
N LYS A 25 8.53 -18.23 7.25
CA LYS A 25 8.35 -18.95 5.98
C LYS A 25 7.04 -19.74 5.93
N LYS A 26 6.41 -19.98 7.09
CA LYS A 26 5.22 -20.82 7.25
C LYS A 26 3.89 -20.11 6.96
N ILE A 27 3.89 -18.78 6.77
CA ILE A 27 2.66 -18.03 6.50
C ILE A 27 2.55 -17.72 5.00
N PRO A 28 1.67 -18.42 4.25
CA PRO A 28 1.47 -18.15 2.82
C PRO A 28 0.67 -16.86 2.55
N GLU A 29 0.01 -16.28 3.57
CA GLU A 29 -0.94 -15.17 3.41
C GLU A 29 -0.35 -13.76 3.66
N LYS A 30 0.94 -13.57 3.42
CA LYS A 30 1.63 -12.28 3.63
C LYS A 30 0.97 -11.13 2.84
N SER A 31 0.43 -11.43 1.66
CA SER A 31 -0.30 -10.48 0.81
C SER A 31 -1.62 -10.02 1.44
N LYS A 32 -2.36 -10.91 2.13
CA LYS A 32 -3.61 -10.57 2.81
C LYS A 32 -3.34 -9.65 4.00
N ILE A 33 -2.32 -9.94 4.81
CA ILE A 33 -1.91 -9.12 5.95
C ILE A 33 -1.49 -7.72 5.48
N TYR A 34 -0.70 -7.63 4.40
CA TYR A 34 -0.34 -6.35 3.81
C TYR A 34 -1.57 -5.54 3.39
N ARG A 35 -2.50 -6.17 2.67
CA ARG A 35 -3.74 -5.53 2.19
C ARG A 35 -4.65 -5.09 3.34
N ALA A 36 -4.69 -5.84 4.43
CA ALA A 36 -5.59 -5.61 5.56
C ALA A 36 -5.04 -4.59 6.57
N VAL A 37 -3.72 -4.54 6.78
CA VAL A 37 -3.12 -3.71 7.84
C VAL A 37 -2.33 -2.54 7.29
N VAL A 38 -1.37 -2.81 6.40
CA VAL A 38 -0.43 -1.78 5.94
C VAL A 38 -1.11 -0.81 4.98
N ARG A 39 -1.90 -1.35 4.05
CA ARG A 39 -2.56 -0.57 3.01
C ARG A 39 -3.56 0.46 3.52
N PRO A 40 -4.49 0.15 4.46
CA PRO A 40 -5.38 1.17 5.00
C PRO A 40 -4.65 2.21 5.86
N VAL A 41 -3.61 1.83 6.61
CA VAL A 41 -2.82 2.80 7.41
C VAL A 41 -2.09 3.79 6.50
N ALA A 42 -1.52 3.31 5.39
CA ALA A 42 -0.85 4.13 4.39
C ALA A 42 -1.80 5.03 3.59
N MET A 43 -3.03 4.56 3.33
CA MET A 43 -4.04 5.33 2.60
C MET A 43 -4.99 6.13 3.50
N TYR A 44 -4.85 6.07 4.82
CA TYR A 44 -5.71 6.84 5.71
C TYR A 44 -5.43 8.33 5.52
N GLY A 45 -6.44 9.08 5.07
CA GLY A 45 -6.30 10.50 4.68
C GLY A 45 -5.92 10.72 3.21
N ALA A 46 -5.81 9.65 2.40
CA ALA A 46 -5.55 9.74 0.96
C ALA A 46 -6.62 10.54 0.20
N GLU A 47 -7.84 10.60 0.72
CA GLU A 47 -8.96 11.37 0.17
C GLU A 47 -8.70 12.89 0.22
N CYS A 48 -7.85 13.34 1.15
CA CYS A 48 -7.52 14.75 1.33
C CYS A 48 -6.12 15.11 0.79
N TRP A 49 -5.37 14.14 0.27
CA TRP A 49 -4.04 14.42 -0.27
C TRP A 49 -4.16 14.93 -1.70
N PRO A 50 -3.48 16.04 -2.03
CA PRO A 50 -3.35 16.42 -3.42
C PRO A 50 -2.58 15.31 -4.14
N ALA A 51 -3.08 14.88 -5.31
CA ALA A 51 -2.49 13.83 -6.13
C ALA A 51 -1.18 14.31 -6.79
N THR A 52 -0.20 14.69 -5.97
CA THR A 52 1.11 15.09 -6.42
C THR A 52 1.99 13.86 -6.60
N ARG A 53 2.79 13.85 -7.67
CA ARG A 53 3.76 12.78 -7.97
C ARG A 53 4.71 12.48 -6.81
N GLU A 54 5.02 13.48 -5.99
CA GLU A 54 5.89 13.32 -4.82
C GLU A 54 5.27 12.41 -3.75
N VAL A 55 3.97 12.56 -3.49
CA VAL A 55 3.24 11.74 -2.51
C VAL A 55 3.10 10.31 -3.03
N GLU A 56 2.75 10.14 -4.30
CA GLU A 56 2.71 8.84 -4.96
C GLU A 56 4.05 8.11 -4.89
N THR A 57 5.15 8.84 -5.16
CA THR A 57 6.50 8.29 -5.13
C THR A 57 6.90 7.86 -3.72
N ARG A 58 6.64 8.68 -2.69
CA ARG A 58 6.97 8.33 -1.31
C ARG A 58 6.28 7.05 -0.84
N LEU A 59 4.99 6.90 -1.15
CA LEU A 59 4.21 5.71 -0.78
C LEU A 59 4.67 4.47 -1.55
N SER A 60 4.98 4.63 -2.84
CA SER A 60 5.53 3.55 -3.68
C SER A 60 6.90 3.08 -3.17
N VAL A 61 7.77 4.01 -2.75
CA VAL A 61 9.08 3.68 -2.16
C VAL A 61 8.90 2.93 -0.84
N MET A 62 8.00 3.38 0.03
CA MET A 62 7.69 2.69 1.29
C MET A 62 7.17 1.26 1.04
N GLU A 63 6.18 1.11 0.16
CA GLU A 63 5.58 -0.19 -0.20
C GLU A 63 6.64 -1.14 -0.76
N THR A 64 7.42 -0.69 -1.73
CA THR A 64 8.49 -1.48 -2.33
C THR A 64 9.52 -1.93 -1.29
N LYS A 65 9.91 -1.03 -0.37
CA LYS A 65 10.90 -1.33 0.66
C LYS A 65 10.39 -2.40 1.64
N MET A 66 9.12 -2.31 2.05
CA MET A 66 8.48 -3.33 2.90
C MET A 66 8.39 -4.69 2.19
N LEU A 67 7.90 -4.70 0.95
CA LEU A 67 7.72 -5.95 0.19
C LEU A 67 9.05 -6.64 -0.09
N ARG A 68 10.09 -5.89 -0.49
CA ARG A 68 11.44 -6.43 -0.66
C ARG A 68 11.97 -7.07 0.62
N TRP A 69 11.79 -6.40 1.75
CA TRP A 69 12.17 -6.95 3.05
C TRP A 69 11.44 -8.26 3.39
N THR A 70 10.12 -8.33 3.15
CA THR A 70 9.35 -9.56 3.44
C THR A 70 9.75 -10.78 2.58
N VAL A 71 10.29 -10.56 1.38
CA VAL A 71 10.80 -11.63 0.51
C VAL A 71 12.30 -11.89 0.75
N GLY A 72 12.97 -11.04 1.53
CA GLY A 72 14.43 -11.10 1.69
C GLY A 72 15.18 -10.69 0.43
N VAL A 73 14.55 -9.92 -0.46
CA VAL A 73 15.17 -9.45 -1.71
C VAL A 73 16.05 -8.25 -1.40
N THR A 74 17.34 -8.42 -1.66
CA THR A 74 18.35 -7.38 -1.50
C THR A 74 18.47 -6.55 -2.77
N ARG A 75 19.23 -5.45 -2.69
CA ARG A 75 19.55 -4.65 -3.88
C ARG A 75 20.40 -5.43 -4.90
N MET A 76 21.12 -6.46 -4.44
CA MET A 76 22.00 -7.28 -5.28
C MET A 76 21.23 -8.18 -6.25
N ASP A 77 20.01 -8.58 -5.88
CA ASP A 77 19.20 -9.47 -6.72
C ASP A 77 18.71 -8.80 -8.01
N ARG A 78 18.88 -7.47 -8.15
CA ARG A 78 18.48 -6.66 -9.33
C ARG A 78 17.05 -6.94 -9.83
N ILE A 79 16.17 -7.39 -8.94
CA ILE A 79 14.78 -7.73 -9.27
C ILE A 79 14.00 -6.44 -9.51
N ARG A 80 13.21 -6.43 -10.60
CA ARG A 80 12.27 -5.36 -10.93
C ARG A 80 11.15 -5.29 -9.88
N ASN A 81 10.75 -4.08 -9.50
CA ASN A 81 9.67 -3.88 -8.50
C ASN A 81 8.35 -4.54 -8.92
N GLU A 82 8.07 -4.57 -10.23
CA GLU A 82 6.88 -5.23 -10.79
C GLU A 82 6.79 -6.71 -10.43
N VAL A 83 7.92 -7.43 -10.48
CA VAL A 83 7.99 -8.86 -10.14
C VAL A 83 7.70 -9.07 -8.66
N VAL A 84 8.16 -8.14 -7.79
CA VAL A 84 7.85 -8.17 -6.36
C VAL A 84 6.35 -7.99 -6.15
N TRP A 85 5.73 -7.00 -6.78
CA TRP A 85 4.28 -6.76 -6.67
C TRP A 85 3.44 -7.92 -7.21
N GLN A 86 3.84 -8.48 -8.35
CA GLN A 86 3.17 -9.63 -8.97
C GLN A 86 3.23 -10.85 -8.06
N LYS A 87 4.37 -11.11 -7.41
CA LYS A 87 4.53 -12.23 -6.47
C LYS A 87 3.61 -12.13 -5.25
N PHE A 88 3.25 -10.91 -4.85
CA PHE A 88 2.26 -10.69 -3.79
C PHE A 88 0.81 -10.54 -4.30
N GLY A 89 0.59 -10.44 -5.61
CA GLY A 89 -0.72 -10.14 -6.18
C GLY A 89 -1.26 -8.77 -5.75
N ILE A 90 -0.38 -7.81 -5.47
CA ILE A 90 -0.77 -6.47 -4.97
C ILE A 90 -0.70 -5.47 -6.12
N VAL A 91 -1.80 -4.74 -6.34
CA VAL A 91 -1.81 -3.55 -7.20
C VAL A 91 -1.07 -2.40 -6.47
N PRO A 92 -0.16 -1.68 -7.12
CA PRO A 92 0.57 -0.56 -6.52
C PRO A 92 -0.33 0.44 -5.81
N ILE A 93 0.11 0.99 -4.67
CA ILE A 93 -0.63 2.03 -3.95
C ILE A 93 -0.84 3.27 -4.83
N ALA A 94 0.14 3.65 -5.65
CA ALA A 94 0.02 4.80 -6.55
C ALA A 94 -1.18 4.69 -7.50
N ASP A 95 -1.46 3.49 -8.03
CA ASP A 95 -2.62 3.29 -8.92
C ASP A 95 -3.95 3.36 -8.16
N LYS A 96 -3.96 2.94 -6.89
CA LYS A 96 -5.13 3.11 -6.03
C LYS A 96 -5.37 4.57 -5.64
N MET A 97 -4.31 5.33 -5.37
CA MET A 97 -4.42 6.75 -5.09
C MET A 97 -5.01 7.49 -6.28
N ARG A 98 -4.49 7.25 -7.48
CA ARG A 98 -5.03 7.84 -8.71
C ARG A 98 -6.52 7.53 -8.89
N LYS A 99 -6.93 6.27 -8.65
CA LYS A 99 -8.36 5.91 -8.69
C LYS A 99 -9.20 6.61 -7.60
N ALA A 100 -8.69 6.74 -6.38
CA ALA A 100 -9.38 7.40 -5.29
C ALA A 100 -9.57 8.91 -5.56
N SER A 101 -8.52 9.58 -6.05
CA SER A 101 -8.60 11.00 -6.45
C SER A 101 -9.54 11.20 -7.63
N LEU A 102 -9.52 10.32 -8.65
CA LEU A 102 -10.47 10.37 -9.76
C LEU A 102 -11.93 10.11 -9.33
N ALA A 103 -12.15 9.28 -8.31
CA ALA A 103 -13.48 9.03 -7.75
C ALA A 103 -14.05 10.26 -7.02
N MET A 104 -13.20 11.12 -6.43
CA MET A 104 -13.62 12.38 -5.81
C MET A 104 -14.07 13.41 -6.86
N VAL A 105 -13.48 13.39 -8.06
CA VAL A 105 -13.87 14.24 -9.19
C VAL A 105 -15.20 13.76 -9.82
N ARG A 106 -15.66 12.52 -9.54
CA ARG A 106 -16.97 12.05 -9.98
C ARG A 106 -18.09 12.62 -9.06
N PRO A 107 -19.18 13.15 -9.64
CA PRO A 107 -20.27 13.74 -8.86
C PRO A 107 -20.89 12.72 -7.90
N ARG A 108 -21.28 13.22 -6.70
CA ARG A 108 -21.79 12.48 -5.54
C ARG A 108 -22.99 11.56 -5.85
N SER A 109 -23.67 11.76 -6.98
CA SER A 109 -24.75 10.90 -7.49
C SER A 109 -24.30 9.48 -7.86
N ALA A 110 -23.00 9.24 -8.08
CA ALA A 110 -22.46 7.93 -8.48
C ALA A 110 -22.11 6.99 -7.30
N TRP A 111 -22.29 7.42 -6.04
CA TRP A 111 -21.90 6.65 -4.85
C TRP A 111 -23.00 5.73 -4.30
N LYS A 112 -24.24 5.87 -4.78
CA LYS A 112 -25.39 5.02 -4.40
C LYS A 112 -25.33 3.67 -5.15
N GLY A 113 -24.38 2.81 -4.81
CA GLY A 113 -24.27 1.49 -5.44
C GLY A 113 -23.15 0.57 -4.99
N ARG A 114 -22.36 0.93 -3.95
CA ARG A 114 -21.22 0.12 -3.49
C ARG A 114 -21.35 -0.42 -2.06
N SER A 115 -22.59 -0.66 -1.61
CA SER A 115 -22.88 -1.25 -0.29
C SER A 115 -23.21 -2.75 -0.34
N GLN A 116 -23.36 -3.35 -1.53
CA GLN A 116 -23.52 -4.80 -1.70
C GLN A 116 -22.28 -5.34 -2.40
N ASP A 117 -21.22 -5.60 -1.63
CA ASP A 117 -20.13 -6.52 -1.98
C ASP A 117 -19.11 -6.49 -0.84
N ARG A 118 -19.52 -7.04 0.30
CA ARG A 118 -18.60 -7.54 1.33
C ARG A 118 -19.29 -8.75 1.97
N PRO A 119 -18.66 -9.94 1.97
CA PRO A 119 -19.18 -11.09 2.70
C PRO A 119 -19.17 -10.84 4.20
#